data_AF-A0A7C3UUQ8-F1
#
_entry.id   AF-A0A7C3UUQ8-F1
#
_cell.length_a   1.000
_cell.length_b   1.000
_cell.length_c   1.000
_cell.angle_alpha   90.00
_cell.angle_beta   90.00
_cell.angle_gamma   90.00
#
_symmetry.space_group_name_H-M   'P 1'
#
loop_
_entity.id
_entity.type
_entity.pdbx_description
1 polymer ?
#
loop_
_entity_poly.entity_id
_entity_poly.type
_entity_poly.pdbx_seq_one_letter_code
_entity_poly.pdbx_strand_id
1 'polypeptide(L)' 'RMTGTLLDLARQYGVTTPGGTRIDINLTNQELANLIGTTRETANRILNDFRKSGVLEIERQKITITNEVRLRSWL' A
#
# COMPACT_ATOMS: atom_id res chain seq x y z
N ARG A 1 3.54 4.04 -11.26
CA ARG A 1 3.34 5.28 -10.44
C ARG A 1 2.82 4.95 -9.04
N MET A 2 1.82 4.07 -8.90
CA MET A 2 1.27 3.60 -7.61
C MET A 2 2.30 3.02 -6.63
N THR A 3 3.17 2.13 -7.10
CA THR A 3 4.23 1.48 -6.31
C THR A 3 5.21 2.49 -5.72
N GLY A 4 5.60 3.51 -6.49
CA GLY A 4 6.47 4.59 -6.02
C GLY A 4 5.86 5.37 -4.86
N THR A 5 4.59 5.75 -4.96
CA THR A 5 3.89 6.46 -3.87
C THR A 5 3.79 5.61 -2.59
N LEU A 6 3.44 4.34 -2.71
CA LEU A 6 3.39 3.41 -1.57
C LEU A 6 4.77 3.24 -0.91
N LEU A 7 5.83 3.16 -1.71
CA LEU A 7 7.20 3.06 -1.21
C LEU A 7 7.62 4.33 -0.46
N ASP A 8 7.24 5.49 -0.97
CA ASP A 8 7.53 6.78 -0.35
C ASP A 8 6.78 6.94 0.97
N LEU A 9 5.50 6.56 1.01
CA LEU A 9 4.70 6.50 2.24
C LEU A 9 5.29 5.50 3.25
N ALA A 10 5.74 4.33 2.80
CA ALA A 10 6.40 3.36 3.66
C ALA A 10 7.76 3.84 4.17
N ARG A 11 8.45 4.71 3.44
CA ARG A 11 9.69 5.34 3.92
C ARG A 11 9.43 6.45 4.93
N GLN A 12 8.40 7.28 4.70
CA GLN A 12 8.08 8.40 5.58
C GLN A 12 7.31 7.99 6.84
N TYR A 13 6.36 7.06 6.69
CA TYR A 13 5.39 6.67 7.71
C TYR A 13 5.36 5.15 7.96
N GLY A 14 6.27 4.39 7.35
CA GLY A 14 6.36 2.97 7.60
C GLY A 14 7.05 2.69 8.93
N VAL A 15 6.44 1.79 9.68
CA VAL A 15 6.93 1.25 10.94
C VAL A 15 7.33 -0.19 10.67
N THR A 16 8.53 -0.58 11.07
CA THR A 16 8.97 -1.97 10.98
C THR A 16 8.14 -2.83 11.93
N THR A 17 7.50 -3.85 11.38
CA THR A 17 6.71 -4.85 12.12
C THR A 17 7.22 -6.25 11.80
N PRO A 18 6.90 -7.25 12.64
CA PRO A 18 7.32 -8.64 12.38
C PRO A 18 6.82 -9.18 11.03
N GLY A 19 5.70 -8.67 10.52
CA GLY A 19 5.12 -9.05 9.24
C GLY A 19 5.58 -8.21 8.04
N GLY A 20 6.48 -7.23 8.24
CA GLY A 20 6.93 -6.32 7.18
C GLY A 20 6.83 -4.84 7.58
N THR A 21 6.65 -3.94 6.61
CA THR A 21 6.60 -2.49 6.87
C THR A 21 5.16 -2.01 6.92
N ARG A 22 4.67 -1.62 8.10
CA ARG A 22 3.31 -1.09 8.28
C ARG A 22 3.28 0.41 8.12
N ILE A 23 2.51 0.90 7.16
CA ILE A 23 2.27 2.33 6.98
C ILE A 23 1.28 2.78 8.05
N ASP A 24 1.78 3.43 9.11
CA ASP A 24 0.98 3.81 10.28
C ASP A 24 0.27 5.17 10.10
N ILE A 25 -0.48 5.29 9.00
CA ILE A 25 -1.32 6.45 8.70
C ILE A 25 -2.73 6.00 8.39
N ASN A 26 -3.70 6.77 8.85
CA ASN A 26 -5.10 6.53 8.51
C ASN A 26 -5.41 7.14 7.15
N LEU A 27 -5.09 6.40 6.09
CA LEU A 27 -5.50 6.76 4.75
C LEU A 27 -6.86 6.14 4.44
N THR A 28 -7.79 6.98 3.99
CA THR A 28 -9.02 6.47 3.39
C THR A 28 -8.73 5.95 1.99
N ASN A 29 -9.62 5.10 1.46
CA ASN A 29 -9.51 4.64 0.06
C ASN A 29 -9.53 5.82 -0.94
N GLN A 30 -10.16 6.94 -0.59
CA GLN A 30 -10.15 8.16 -1.40
C GLN A 30 -8.77 8.84 -1.38
N GLU A 31 -8.17 8.97 -0.20
CA GLU A 31 -6.85 9.58 -0.05
C GLU A 31 -5.78 8.74 -0.75
N LEU A 32 -5.84 7.42 -0.61
CA LEU A 32 -4.99 6.50 -1.38
C LEU A 32 -5.16 6.69 -2.88
N ALA A 33 -6.41 6.77 -3.36
CA ALA A 33 -6.69 6.99 -4.77
C ALA A 33 -6.11 8.32 -5.27
N ASN A 34 -6.28 9.40 -4.51
CA ASN A 34 -5.69 10.71 -4.79
C ASN A 34 -4.16 10.65 -4.83
N LEU A 35 -3.52 10.01 -3.85
CA LEU A 35 -2.07 9.85 -3.74
C LEU A 35 -1.48 9.05 -4.91
N ILE A 36 -2.21 8.05 -5.37
CA ILE A 36 -1.82 7.19 -6.49
C ILE A 36 -2.15 7.85 -7.85
N GLY A 37 -2.99 8.87 -7.87
CA GLY A 37 -3.47 9.54 -9.07
C GLY A 37 -4.48 8.68 -9.84
N THR A 38 -5.33 7.96 -9.12
CA THR A 38 -6.35 7.06 -9.69
C THR A 38 -7.71 7.25 -9.03
N THR A 39 -8.74 6.57 -9.53
CA THR A 39 -10.08 6.61 -8.93
C THR A 39 -10.19 5.70 -7.72
N ARG A 40 -11.13 5.97 -6.81
CA ARG A 40 -11.40 5.10 -5.63
C ARG A 40 -11.59 3.64 -6.00
N GLU A 41 -12.33 3.38 -7.07
CA GLU A 41 -12.60 2.02 -7.54
C GLU A 41 -11.34 1.32 -8.02
N THR A 42 -10.51 2.02 -8.79
CA THR A 42 -9.24 1.48 -9.30
C THR A 42 -8.25 1.25 -8.17
N ALA A 43 -8.11 2.19 -7.24
CA ALA A 43 -7.27 2.04 -6.06
C ALA A 43 -7.70 0.81 -5.24
N ASN A 44 -9.00 0.67 -4.97
CA ASN A 44 -9.52 -0.46 -4.21
C ASN A 44 -9.30 -1.79 -4.94
N ARG A 45 -9.48 -1.82 -6.27
CA ARG A 45 -9.22 -3.00 -7.09
C ARG A 45 -7.75 -3.42 -7.04
N ILE A 46 -6.83 -2.47 -7.21
CA ILE A 46 -5.39 -2.77 -7.19
C ILE A 46 -4.92 -3.14 -5.77
N LEU A 47 -5.41 -2.45 -4.74
CA LEU A 47 -5.13 -2.80 -3.35
C LEU A 47 -5.59 -4.23 -3.03
N ASN A 48 -6.77 -4.63 -3.50
CA ASN A 48 -7.26 -5.98 -3.35
C ASN A 48 -6.42 -7.00 -4.16
N ASP A 49 -5.92 -6.61 -5.32
CA ASP A 49 -5.04 -7.45 -6.15
C ASP A 49 -3.68 -7.68 -5.47
N PHE A 50 -3.07 -6.62 -4.91
CA PHE A 50 -1.85 -6.74 -4.11
C PHE A 50 -2.07 -7.58 -2.86
N ARG A 51 -3.23 -7.44 -2.20
CA ARG A 51 -3.63 -8.29 -1.07
C ARG A 51 -3.74 -9.74 -1.46
N LYS A 52 -4.44 -10.05 -2.56
CA LYS A 52 -4.57 -11.42 -3.08
C LYS A 52 -3.23 -12.01 -3.50
N SER A 53 -2.34 -11.17 -4.03
CA SER A 53 -0.99 -11.55 -4.39
C SER A 53 -0.07 -11.72 -3.18
N GLY A 54 -0.47 -11.34 -1.96
CA GLY A 54 0.37 -11.41 -0.75
C GLY A 54 1.52 -10.40 -0.75
N VAL A 55 1.36 -9.28 -1.47
CA VAL A 55 2.37 -8.20 -1.54
C VAL A 55 2.20 -7.21 -0.38
N LEU A 56 0.94 -6.99 0.01
CA LEU A 56 0.54 -6.16 1.15
C LEU A 56 -0.67 -6.76 1.85
N GLU A 57 -0.90 -6.35 3.07
CA GLU A 57 -2.11 -6.62 3.83
C GLU A 57 -2.76 -5.31 4.24
N ILE A 58 -4.08 -5.34 4.43
CA ILE A 58 -4.85 -4.17 4.85
C ILE A 58 -5.62 -4.55 6.09
N GLU A 59 -5.29 -3.93 7.21
CA GLU A 59 -5.90 -4.17 8.51
C GLU A 59 -6.30 -2.86 9.17
N ARG A 60 -7.58 -2.72 9.54
CA ARG A 60 -8.13 -1.54 10.22
C ARG A 60 -7.77 -0.21 9.51
N GLN A 61 -7.91 -0.18 8.18
CA GLN A 61 -7.52 0.95 7.32
C GLN A 61 -6.02 1.29 7.29
N LYS A 62 -5.15 0.43 7.81
CA LYS A 62 -3.71 0.57 7.68
C LYS A 62 -3.18 -0.46 6.70
N ILE A 63 -2.19 -0.07 5.91
CA ILE A 63 -1.54 -0.93 4.92
C ILE A 63 -0.26 -1.48 5.53
N THR A 64 -0.07 -2.79 5.47
CA THR A 64 1.17 -3.45 5.85
C THR A 64 1.81 -4.04 4.60
N ILE A 65 2.97 -3.54 4.20
CA ILE A 65 3.74 -4.11 3.10
C ILE A 65 4.47 -5.33 3.65
N THR A 66 3.97 -6.51 3.32
CA THR A 66 4.58 -7.80 3.70
C THR A 66 5.78 -8.12 2.82
N ASN A 67 5.80 -7.65 1.57
CA ASN A 67 6.91 -7.91 0.65
C ASN A 67 7.25 -6.70 -0.23
N GLU A 68 8.19 -5.88 0.23
CA GLU A 68 8.65 -4.69 -0.51
C GLU A 68 9.32 -5.04 -1.85
N VAL A 69 10.01 -6.17 -1.92
CA VAL A 69 10.68 -6.62 -3.16
C VAL A 69 9.66 -6.93 -4.25
N ARG A 70 8.60 -7.67 -3.91
CA ARG A 70 7.52 -7.94 -4.88
C ARG A 70 6.76 -6.69 -5.26
N LEU A 71 6.55 -5.75 -4.33
CA LEU A 71 5.94 -4.47 -4.63
C LEU A 71 6.77 -3.68 -5.65
N ARG A 72 8.09 -3.65 -5.50
CA ARG A 72 9.02 -3.01 -6.45
C ARG A 72 9.07 -3.72 -7.80
N SER A 73 8.90 -5.04 -7.83
CA SER A 73 8.89 -5.84 -9.06
C SER A 73 7.60 -5.72 -9.87
N TRP A 74 6.57 -5.07 -9.34
CA TRP A 74 5.29 -4.81 -10.00
C TRP A 74 5.29 -3.51 -10.84
N LEU A 75 6.49 -2.98 -11.13
CA LEU A 75 6.73 -1.77 -11.91
C LEU A 75 6.66 -2.03 -13.41
#